data_AF-A0A8S3GGL7-F1
#
_entry.id   AF-A0A8S3GGL7-F1
#
_cell.length_a   1.000
_cell.length_b   1.000
_cell.length_c   1.000
_cell.angle_alpha   90.00
_cell.angle_beta   90.00
_cell.angle_gamma   90.00
#
_symmetry.space_group_name_H-M   'P 1'
#
loop_
_entity.id
_entity.type
_entity.pdbx_description
1 polymer ?
#
loop_
_entity_poly.entity_id
_entity_poly.type
_entity_poly.pdbx_seq_one_letter_code
_entity_poly.pdbx_strand_id
1 'polypeptide(L)'
;MSSNNSRPVIEGMRQEYNTNSLCQRAAVKLSVDYIRQAIDVLEIENLPIIIIGDYGSSHGSNSVYAIQFIIEALKETKKFDENKQQIFVVHNDLPTNDWASLFEVLANNRSYHGVASGRS
;
A
#
# COMPACT_ATOMS: atom_id res chain seq x y z
N MET A 1 -24.07 0.22 -42.86
CA MET A 1 -23.65 -0.81 -41.89
C MET A 1 -22.70 -0.16 -40.91
N SER A 2 -23.18 0.17 -39.69
CA SER A 2 -22.35 0.75 -38.63
C SER A 2 -22.42 -0.20 -37.43
N SER A 3 -21.33 -0.89 -37.14
CA SER A 3 -21.24 -1.82 -36.01
C SER A 3 -20.90 -1.03 -34.73
N ASN A 4 -21.92 -0.88 -33.89
CA ASN A 4 -21.84 -0.34 -32.55
C ASN A 4 -21.16 -1.37 -31.64
N ASN A 5 -19.92 -1.13 -31.21
CA ASN A 5 -19.18 -2.05 -30.34
C ASN A 5 -19.15 -1.52 -28.90
N SER A 6 -20.27 -1.69 -28.20
CA SER A 6 -20.38 -1.40 -26.76
C SER A 6 -19.66 -2.50 -25.98
N ARG A 7 -18.49 -2.18 -25.38
CA ARG A 7 -17.84 -3.06 -24.41
C ARG A 7 -18.72 -3.13 -23.15
N PRO A 8 -18.96 -4.32 -22.58
CA PRO A 8 -19.75 -4.42 -21.35
C PRO A 8 -18.92 -3.84 -20.20
N VAL A 9 -19.44 -2.79 -19.57
CA VAL A 9 -19.01 -2.37 -18.24
C VAL A 9 -19.56 -3.42 -17.27
N ILE A 10 -18.69 -4.28 -16.74
CA ILE A 10 -19.11 -5.29 -15.76
C ILE A 10 -19.18 -4.62 -14.39
N GLU A 11 -20.39 -4.18 -14.05
CA GLU A 11 -20.86 -3.70 -12.73
C GLU A 11 -20.84 -4.85 -11.69
N GLY A 12 -19.66 -5.45 -11.47
CA GLY A 12 -19.49 -6.63 -10.61
C GLY A 12 -18.19 -6.66 -9.80
N MET A 13 -17.15 -5.94 -10.23
CA MET A 13 -15.83 -6.00 -9.57
C MET A 13 -15.79 -5.44 -8.14
N ARG A 14 -16.76 -4.59 -7.74
CA ARG A 14 -16.83 -4.08 -6.35
C ARG A 14 -17.39 -5.09 -5.34
N GLN A 15 -18.21 -6.05 -5.77
CA GLN A 15 -18.86 -6.98 -4.83
C GLN A 15 -18.03 -8.25 -4.56
N GLU A 16 -17.14 -8.66 -5.47
CA GLU A 16 -16.29 -9.84 -5.26
C GLU A 16 -15.04 -9.57 -4.39
N TYR A 17 -14.68 -8.30 -4.18
CA TYR A 17 -13.52 -7.90 -3.37
C TYR A 17 -13.67 -8.24 -1.88
N ASN A 18 -14.90 -8.37 -1.37
CA ASN A 18 -15.15 -8.64 0.04
C ASN A 18 -15.18 -10.15 0.38
N THR A 19 -15.34 -11.00 -0.64
CA THR A 19 -15.64 -12.44 -0.47
C THR A 19 -14.38 -13.32 -0.54
N ASN A 20 -13.33 -12.90 -1.28
CA ASN A 20 -12.06 -13.64 -1.36
C ASN A 20 -10.99 -13.17 -0.35
N SER A 21 -11.28 -12.14 0.45
CA SER A 21 -10.33 -11.49 1.37
C SER A 21 -10.08 -12.22 2.69
N LEU A 22 -10.37 -13.52 2.76
CA LEU A 22 -10.12 -14.33 3.96
C LEU A 22 -8.63 -14.47 4.28
N CYS A 23 -7.78 -14.76 3.29
CA CYS A 23 -6.32 -14.84 3.51
C CYS A 23 -5.70 -13.48 3.84
N GLN A 24 -6.14 -12.41 3.18
CA GLN A 24 -5.65 -11.05 3.43
C GLN A 24 -6.03 -10.56 4.83
N ARG A 25 -7.29 -10.75 5.24
CA ARG A 25 -7.73 -10.40 6.60
C ARG A 25 -7.04 -11.25 7.67
N ALA A 26 -6.81 -12.54 7.40
CA ALA A 26 -6.14 -13.43 8.36
C ALA A 26 -4.65 -13.06 8.54
N ALA A 27 -3.93 -12.82 7.44
CA ALA A 27 -2.53 -12.40 7.50
C ALA A 27 -2.38 -11.03 8.17
N VAL A 28 -3.22 -10.07 7.82
CA VAL A 28 -3.24 -8.74 8.46
C VAL A 28 -3.52 -8.87 9.95
N LYS A 29 -4.53 -9.65 10.34
CA LYS A 29 -4.90 -9.81 11.75
C LYS A 29 -3.79 -10.44 12.59
N LEU A 30 -3.02 -11.37 12.03
CA LEU A 30 -1.85 -11.95 12.70
C LEU A 30 -0.67 -10.97 12.77
N SER A 31 -0.52 -10.11 11.77
CA SER A 31 0.61 -9.17 11.69
C SER A 31 0.39 -7.86 12.44
N VAL A 32 -0.86 -7.47 12.70
CA VAL A 32 -1.23 -6.22 13.40
C VAL A 32 -0.51 -6.06 14.74
N ASP A 33 -0.53 -7.09 15.58
CA ASP A 33 0.07 -7.02 16.91
C ASP A 33 1.59 -6.93 16.85
N TYR A 34 2.22 -7.62 15.88
CA TYR A 34 3.67 -7.53 15.66
C TYR A 34 4.07 -6.16 15.12
N ILE A 35 3.28 -5.57 14.23
CA ILE A 35 3.54 -4.22 13.69
C ILE A 35 3.48 -3.19 14.82
N ARG A 36 2.48 -3.27 15.72
CA ARG A 36 2.38 -2.34 16.85
C ARG A 36 3.56 -2.49 17.82
N GLN A 37 3.91 -3.72 18.18
CA GLN A 37 5.09 -3.98 19.02
C GLN A 37 6.39 -3.46 18.39
N ALA A 38 6.55 -3.62 17.07
CA ALA A 38 7.70 -3.08 16.36
C ALA A 38 7.71 -1.54 16.40
N ILE A 39 6.57 -0.89 16.17
CA ILE A 39 6.43 0.56 16.21
C ILE A 39 6.76 1.14 17.59
N ASP A 40 6.32 0.48 18.66
CA ASP A 40 6.53 0.97 20.03
C ASP A 40 8.01 1.17 20.37
N VAL A 41 8.88 0.31 19.82
CA VAL A 41 10.34 0.36 20.05
C VAL A 41 11.10 1.21 19.02
N LEU A 42 10.44 1.77 18.00
CA LEU A 42 11.09 2.65 17.02
C LEU A 42 11.41 4.01 17.66
N GLU A 43 12.66 4.46 17.49
CA GLU A 43 13.14 5.78 17.90
C GLU A 43 13.25 6.68 16.65
N ILE A 44 12.11 7.23 16.22
CA ILE A 44 11.98 7.92 14.93
C ILE A 44 11.31 9.31 15.03
N GLU A 45 10.91 9.73 16.23
CA GLU A 45 10.12 10.93 16.50
C GLU A 45 10.86 12.22 16.13
N ASN A 46 12.20 12.19 16.14
CA ASN A 46 13.06 13.32 15.80
C ASN A 46 13.57 13.29 14.35
N LEU A 47 13.21 12.26 13.57
CA LEU A 47 13.66 12.15 12.18
C LEU A 47 12.76 13.00 11.27
N PRO A 48 13.32 13.86 10.40
CA PRO A 48 12.52 14.64 9.47
C PRO A 48 11.86 13.76 8.39
N ILE A 49 12.44 12.59 8.12
CA ILE A 49 11.97 11.64 7.11
C ILE A 49 12.00 10.23 7.69
N ILE A 50 10.90 9.51 7.53
CA ILE A 50 10.77 8.08 7.82
C ILE A 50 10.70 7.32 6.49
N ILE A 51 11.54 6.31 6.31
CA ILE A 51 11.54 5.48 5.10
C ILE A 51 10.99 4.10 5.46
N ILE A 52 9.95 3.67 4.75
CA ILE A 52 9.38 2.33 4.87
C ILE A 52 9.79 1.53 3.64
N GLY A 53 10.56 0.46 3.85
CA GLY A 53 10.91 -0.50 2.81
C GLY A 53 9.91 -1.66 2.77
N ASP A 54 9.30 -1.89 1.61
CA ASP A 54 8.40 -3.00 1.34
C ASP A 54 9.07 -4.01 0.40
N TYR A 55 9.51 -5.14 0.94
CA TYR A 55 10.24 -6.17 0.20
C TYR A 55 9.29 -7.30 -0.22
N GLY A 56 9.04 -7.44 -1.52
CA GLY A 56 8.08 -8.38 -2.10
C GLY A 56 6.71 -7.74 -2.38
N SER A 57 6.70 -6.54 -2.97
CA SER A 57 5.48 -5.74 -3.19
C SER A 57 4.47 -6.38 -4.16
N SER A 58 4.94 -7.27 -5.04
CA SER A 58 4.16 -7.94 -6.09
C SER A 58 3.30 -6.94 -6.88
N HIS A 59 2.06 -7.33 -7.22
CA HIS A 59 1.07 -6.52 -7.95
C HIS A 59 0.41 -5.42 -7.08
N GLY A 60 0.86 -5.22 -5.84
CA GLY A 60 0.56 -4.02 -5.05
C GLY A 60 -0.64 -4.03 -4.13
N SER A 61 -1.72 -4.78 -4.38
CA SER A 61 -2.94 -4.66 -3.56
C SER A 61 -2.72 -5.01 -2.08
N ASN A 62 -1.96 -6.07 -1.78
CA ASN A 62 -1.66 -6.46 -0.39
C ASN A 62 -0.61 -5.54 0.24
N SER A 63 0.39 -5.14 -0.55
CA SER A 63 1.48 -4.26 -0.15
C SER A 63 0.97 -2.89 0.28
N VAL A 64 0.17 -2.23 -0.58
CA VAL A 64 -0.39 -0.90 -0.32
C VAL A 64 -1.26 -0.92 0.94
N TYR A 65 -2.06 -1.98 1.14
CA TYR A 65 -2.86 -2.14 2.34
C TYR A 65 -2.00 -2.26 3.61
N ALA A 66 -0.94 -3.09 3.58
CA ALA A 66 -0.05 -3.26 4.72
C ALA A 66 0.67 -1.96 5.09
N ILE A 67 1.13 -1.20 4.09
CA ILE A 67 1.80 0.08 4.33
C ILE A 67 0.82 1.13 4.88
N GLN A 68 -0.41 1.19 4.37
CA GLN A 68 -1.44 2.06 4.97
C GLN A 68 -1.67 1.73 6.43
N PHE A 69 -1.77 0.44 6.75
CA PHE A 69 -1.91 0.00 8.13
C PHE A 69 -0.74 0.46 9.02
N ILE A 70 0.51 0.34 8.54
CA ILE A 70 1.70 0.81 9.26
C ILE A 70 1.65 2.33 9.48
N ILE A 71 1.30 3.11 8.45
CA ILE A 71 1.21 4.57 8.54
C ILE A 71 0.15 4.99 9.57
N GLU A 72 -1.03 4.36 9.56
CA GLU A 72 -2.06 4.63 10.56
C GLU A 72 -1.62 4.24 11.97
N ALA A 73 -0.97 3.10 12.14
CA ALA A 73 -0.42 2.69 13.43
C ALA A 73 0.66 3.67 13.95
N LEU A 74 1.50 4.22 13.07
CA LEU A 74 2.48 5.27 13.42
C LEU A 74 1.79 6.56 13.88
N LYS A 75 0.68 6.94 13.25
CA LYS A 75 -0.13 8.11 13.66
C LYS A 75 -0.79 7.88 15.02
N GLU A 76 -1.45 6.73 15.20
CA GLU A 76 -2.15 6.38 16.43
C GLU A 76 -1.22 6.32 17.65
N THR A 77 -0.01 5.81 17.47
CA THR A 77 1.03 5.73 18.50
C THR A 77 1.80 7.04 18.70
N LYS A 78 1.48 8.09 17.93
CA LYS A 78 2.14 9.41 17.94
C LYS A 78 3.65 9.34 17.64
N LYS A 79 4.11 8.27 16.99
CA LYS A 79 5.48 8.11 16.48
C LYS A 79 5.73 8.91 15.21
N PHE A 80 4.66 9.34 14.54
CA PHE A 80 4.68 10.17 13.34
C PHE A 80 3.80 11.41 13.50
N ASP A 81 4.37 12.59 13.23
CA ASP A 81 3.66 13.87 13.12
C ASP A 81 3.74 14.41 11.68
N GLU A 82 2.62 14.35 10.95
CA GLU A 82 2.53 14.78 9.55
C GLU A 82 2.81 16.27 9.33
N ASN A 83 2.82 17.09 10.38
CA ASN A 83 3.20 18.50 10.30
C ASN A 83 4.71 18.72 10.40
N LYS A 84 5.47 17.72 10.87
CA LYS A 84 6.91 17.82 11.12
C LYS A 84 7.75 16.83 10.31
N GLN A 85 7.14 15.74 9.87
CA GLN A 85 7.83 14.61 9.28
C GLN A 85 7.20 14.21 7.95
N GLN A 86 7.99 13.58 7.09
CA GLN A 86 7.53 12.98 5.84
C GLN A 86 7.76 11.48 5.85
N ILE A 87 6.86 10.73 5.20
CA ILE A 87 7.03 9.30 4.97
C ILE A 87 7.35 9.06 3.50
N PHE A 88 8.42 8.32 3.24
CA PHE A 88 8.74 7.77 1.93
C PHE A 88 8.59 6.26 1.95
N VAL A 89 7.84 5.73 0.99
CA VAL A 89 7.65 4.28 0.84
C VAL A 89 8.44 3.81 -0.36
N VAL A 90 9.26 2.78 -0.17
CA VAL A 90 10.04 2.15 -1.22
C VAL A 90 9.53 0.72 -1.41
N HIS A 91 8.80 0.51 -2.51
CA HIS A 91 8.38 -0.82 -2.93
C HIS A 91 9.50 -1.51 -3.70
N ASN A 92 9.87 -2.71 -3.28
CA ASN A 92 10.94 -3.50 -3.86
C ASN A 92 10.42 -4.90 -4.22
N ASP A 93 10.81 -5.38 -5.40
CA ASP A 93 10.52 -6.72 -5.89
C ASP A 93 11.53 -7.08 -7.00
N LEU A 94 11.41 -8.29 -7.56
CA LEU A 94 12.19 -8.73 -8.70
C LEU A 94 11.98 -7.80 -9.90
N PRO A 95 12.98 -7.67 -10.80
CA PRO A 95 12.84 -6.86 -12.02
C PRO A 95 11.68 -7.27 -12.92
N THR A 96 11.25 -8.53 -12.84
CA THR A 96 10.13 -9.09 -13.62
C THR A 96 8.76 -8.79 -13.02
N ASN A 97 8.67 -8.04 -11.92
CA ASN A 97 7.40 -7.67 -11.31
C ASN A 97 6.58 -6.75 -12.23
N ASP A 98 5.25 -6.86 -12.13
CA ASP A 98 4.33 -5.96 -12.82
C ASP A 98 4.20 -4.64 -12.05
N TRP A 99 5.18 -3.76 -12.27
CA TRP A 99 5.20 -2.42 -11.69
C TRP A 99 4.05 -1.54 -12.18
N ALA A 100 3.52 -1.77 -13.39
CA ALA A 100 2.42 -0.98 -13.92
C ALA A 100 1.16 -1.17 -13.08
N SER A 101 0.82 -2.43 -12.75
CA SER A 101 -0.27 -2.75 -11.84
C SER A 101 -0.10 -2.11 -10.46
N LEU A 102 1.11 -2.16 -9.88
CA LEU A 102 1.39 -1.48 -8.60
C LEU A 102 1.13 0.03 -8.70
N PHE A 103 1.64 0.70 -9.73
CA PHE A 103 1.45 2.14 -9.91
C PHE A 103 -0.01 2.53 -10.18
N GLU A 104 -0.78 1.68 -10.85
CA GLU A 104 -2.23 1.89 -11.01
C GLU A 104 -2.97 1.81 -9.66
N VAL A 105 -2.62 0.85 -8.80
CA VAL A 105 -3.17 0.77 -7.43
C VAL A 105 -2.82 2.03 -6.64
N LEU A 106 -1.57 2.50 -6.72
CA LEU A 106 -1.10 3.71 -6.04
C LEU A 106 -1.78 4.98 -6.55
N ALA A 107 -1.93 5.14 -7.87
CA ALA A 107 -2.56 6.32 -8.48
C ALA A 107 -4.04 6.45 -8.09
N ASN A 108 -4.71 5.34 -7.85
CA ASN A 108 -6.09 5.31 -7.38
C ASN A 108 -6.23 5.49 -5.86
N ASN A 109 -5.12 5.56 -5.12
CA ASN A 109 -5.11 5.69 -3.67
C ASN A 109 -4.69 7.10 -3.23
N ARG A 110 -5.66 7.87 -2.70
CA ARG A 110 -5.45 9.28 -2.32
C ARG A 110 -4.47 9.48 -1.15
N SER A 111 -4.14 8.44 -0.41
CA SER A 111 -3.16 8.51 0.69
C SER A 111 -1.70 8.47 0.19
N TYR A 112 -1.49 8.23 -1.11
CA TYR A 112 -0.16 8.20 -1.72
C TYR A 112 0.00 9.35 -2.71
N HIS A 113 1.16 9.99 -2.66
CA HIS A 113 1.66 10.78 -3.77
C HIS A 113 2.74 9.95 -4.47
N GLY A 114 2.37 9.31 -5.58
CA GLY A 114 3.31 8.49 -6.35
C GLY A 114 4.40 9.36 -6.98
N VAL A 115 5.65 9.15 -6.56
CA VAL A 115 6.83 9.73 -7.22
C VAL A 115 7.62 8.59 -7.83
N ALA A 116 7.61 8.47 -9.15
CA ALA A 116 8.38 7.45 -9.86
C ALA A 116 9.82 7.96 -10.11
N SER A 117 10.82 7.29 -9.54
CA SER A 117 12.21 7.41 -10.02
C SER A 117 12.92 6.07 -9.95
N GLY A 118 12.94 5.38 -11.10
CA GLY A 118 13.71 4.16 -11.31
C GLY A 118 13.42 3.61 -12.69
N ARG A 119 14.22 4.01 -13.68
CA ARG A 119 14.26 3.28 -14.96
C ARG A 119 14.97 1.96 -14.70
N SER A 120 14.32 0.82 -14.92
CA SER A 120 15.03 -0.44 -15.16
C SER A 120 15.71 -0.38 -16.52
#